data_AF-A0A8H9HT38-F1
#
_entry.id   AF-A0A8H9HT38-F1
#
_cell.length_a   1.000
_cell.length_b   1.000
_cell.length_c   1.000
_cell.angle_alpha   90.00
_cell.angle_beta   90.00
_cell.angle_gamma   90.00
#
_symmetry.space_group_name_H-M   'P 1'
#
loop_
_entity.id
_entity.type
_entity.pdbx_description
1 polymer ?
#
loop_
_entity_poly.entity_id
_entity_poly.type
_entity_poly.pdbx_seq_one_letter_code
_entity_poly.pdbx_strand_id
1 'polypeptide(L)'
;MLTRIRKTPFWVQIVAGLVLGVGLGYLARAADVSWLATTLETIGKIFVQLLKLAVPPLVFTAIVVSVANLRNVTNAARLATRTLLWFMITSLIAVGIGLGLGLLTNPGQGTNLKTEGLKALDSKGTWIDFLTGIFPTNIVDAFVKVNVLQIVFLAVVVGAAIIKLGTKADPVLKLSETVLELTQTALWWVIRLSPLGTLGLIGKSVAKYGWDLLKPFATLTLDIYVGCALVLFVVYSLVLRFAAGLNPLHFFKGAWPAIQLAFVSRSSVGTLPVTRRVTERLGVPSEYASFSVPFAATTKMDGCASIYPAVAAIFVAQVYNVELDIKDYILIAFVSVVGSAATAGLTGAIVMLTLTLSTLGLPLEGVGLLLAIDPILDMMRTATNVAGQVVVPIVVAARERILDVAAYNNPSGDLYEEDAPKAVIPVRADAEGVAAA
;
A
#
# COMPACT_ATOMS: atom_id res chain seq x y z
N MET A 1 -35.75 -11.50 -11.63
CA MET A 1 -35.19 -12.77 -12.13
C MET A 1 -34.05 -12.50 -13.13
N LEU A 2 -33.03 -11.74 -12.73
CA LEU A 2 -31.78 -11.54 -13.49
C LEU A 2 -30.63 -12.12 -12.67
N THR A 3 -30.73 -13.42 -12.43
CA THR A 3 -29.73 -14.21 -11.71
C THR A 3 -28.74 -14.82 -12.70
N ARG A 4 -27.45 -14.77 -12.33
CA ARG A 4 -26.34 -15.58 -12.89
C ARG A 4 -25.94 -15.32 -14.35
N ILE A 5 -25.36 -14.15 -14.61
CA ILE A 5 -24.16 -14.14 -15.46
C ILE A 5 -22.99 -14.38 -14.50
N ARG A 6 -22.29 -15.51 -14.64
CA ARG A 6 -21.00 -15.73 -13.99
C ARG A 6 -20.07 -14.61 -14.48
N LYS A 7 -19.97 -13.51 -13.73
CA LYS A 7 -19.05 -12.41 -14.06
C LYS A 7 -17.66 -13.03 -14.11
N THR A 8 -16.97 -12.92 -15.25
CA THR A 8 -15.59 -13.34 -15.38
C THR A 8 -14.80 -12.70 -14.23
N PRO A 9 -14.03 -13.47 -13.44
CA PRO A 9 -13.27 -12.91 -12.34
C PRO A 9 -12.41 -11.75 -12.84
N PHE A 10 -12.32 -10.66 -12.08
CA PHE A 10 -11.61 -9.45 -12.51
C PHE A 10 -10.16 -9.75 -12.94
N TRP A 11 -9.47 -10.65 -12.24
CA TRP A 11 -8.12 -11.07 -12.62
C TRP A 11 -8.07 -11.74 -14.00
N VAL A 12 -9.08 -12.50 -14.40
CA VAL A 12 -9.18 -13.11 -15.74
C VAL A 12 -9.32 -12.03 -16.81
N GLN A 13 -10.08 -10.97 -16.51
CA GLN A 13 -10.23 -9.84 -17.43
C GLN A 13 -8.89 -9.11 -17.64
N ILE A 14 -8.11 -8.92 -16.57
CA ILE A 14 -6.77 -8.32 -16.68
C ILE A 14 -5.81 -9.22 -17.46
N VAL A 15 -5.76 -10.52 -17.15
CA VAL A 15 -4.92 -11.48 -17.89
C VAL A 15 -5.32 -11.55 -19.35
N ALA A 16 -6.62 -11.54 -19.66
CA ALA A 16 -7.10 -11.48 -21.04
C ALA A 16 -6.68 -10.16 -21.71
N GLY A 17 -6.82 -9.02 -21.03
CA GLY A 17 -6.34 -7.72 -21.52
C GLY A 17 -4.84 -7.70 -21.78
N LEU A 18 -4.05 -8.31 -20.90
CA LEU A 18 -2.60 -8.47 -21.06
C LEU A 18 -2.28 -9.32 -22.30
N VAL A 19 -2.85 -10.53 -22.40
CA VAL A 19 -2.59 -11.45 -23.52
C VAL A 19 -3.03 -10.85 -24.84
N LEU A 20 -4.23 -10.25 -24.89
CA LEU A 20 -4.73 -9.56 -26.08
C LEU A 20 -3.88 -8.35 -26.43
N GLY A 21 -3.47 -7.55 -25.44
CA GLY A 21 -2.58 -6.42 -25.66
C GLY A 21 -1.23 -6.85 -26.24
N VAL A 22 -0.61 -7.90 -25.69
CA VAL A 22 0.63 -8.47 -26.22
C VAL A 22 0.44 -8.96 -27.65
N GLY A 23 -0.64 -9.71 -27.92
CA GLY A 23 -0.95 -10.20 -29.26
C GLY A 23 -1.18 -9.08 -30.28
N LEU A 24 -2.01 -8.09 -29.94
CA LEU A 24 -2.30 -6.94 -30.80
C LEU A 24 -1.07 -6.05 -31.00
N GLY A 25 -0.27 -5.84 -29.95
CA GLY A 25 1.00 -5.11 -30.04
C GLY A 25 2.01 -5.82 -30.95
N TYR A 26 2.12 -7.15 -30.81
CA TYR A 26 2.97 -7.96 -31.69
C TYR A 26 2.51 -7.89 -33.15
N LEU A 27 1.20 -8.01 -33.40
CA LEU A 27 0.64 -7.88 -34.75
C LEU A 27 0.87 -6.48 -35.33
N ALA A 28 0.67 -5.42 -34.54
CA ALA A 28 0.94 -4.05 -34.96
C ALA A 28 2.39 -3.86 -35.41
N ARG A 29 3.34 -4.49 -34.70
CA ARG A 29 4.77 -4.46 -35.03
C ARG A 29 5.12 -5.33 -36.24
N ALA A 30 4.67 -6.59 -36.23
CA ALA A 30 5.06 -7.59 -37.23
C ALA A 30 4.47 -7.28 -38.62
N ALA A 31 3.27 -6.71 -38.67
CA ALA A 31 2.59 -6.34 -39.91
C ALA A 31 2.66 -4.82 -40.21
N ASP A 32 3.45 -4.05 -39.44
CA ASP A 32 3.65 -2.61 -39.58
C ASP A 32 2.33 -1.79 -39.66
N VAL A 33 1.38 -2.14 -38.79
CA VAL A 33 0.02 -1.59 -38.79
C VAL A 33 -0.04 -0.35 -37.89
N SER A 34 0.29 0.81 -38.45
CA SER A 34 0.40 2.08 -37.73
C SER A 34 -0.87 2.51 -36.97
N TRP A 35 -2.06 2.38 -37.59
CA TRP A 35 -3.32 2.78 -36.97
C TRP A 35 -3.63 1.97 -35.70
N LEU A 36 -3.24 0.69 -35.66
CA LEU A 36 -3.42 -0.17 -34.50
C LEU A 36 -2.52 0.26 -33.36
N ALA A 37 -1.25 0.57 -33.65
CA ALA A 37 -0.30 1.12 -32.66
C ALA A 37 -0.81 2.44 -32.06
N THR A 38 -1.28 3.38 -32.89
CA THR A 38 -1.87 4.65 -32.43
C THR A 38 -3.12 4.45 -31.59
N THR A 39 -3.97 3.49 -31.94
CA THR A 39 -5.18 3.16 -31.15
C THR A 39 -4.81 2.63 -29.77
N LEU A 40 -3.88 1.68 -29.69
CA LEU A 40 -3.37 1.13 -28.42
C LEU A 40 -2.75 2.23 -27.56
N GLU A 41 -1.98 3.14 -28.15
CA GLU A 41 -1.41 4.29 -27.46
C GLU A 41 -2.47 5.24 -26.89
N THR A 42 -3.48 5.56 -27.70
CA THR A 42 -4.55 6.50 -27.29
C THR A 42 -5.34 5.93 -26.11
N ILE A 43 -5.68 4.64 -26.16
CA ILE A 43 -6.36 3.94 -25.07
C ILE A 43 -5.52 3.99 -23.80
N GLY A 44 -4.23 3.66 -23.90
CA GLY A 44 -3.32 3.69 -22.76
C GLY A 44 -3.16 5.10 -22.16
N LYS A 45 -3.04 6.14 -23.01
CA LYS A 45 -2.90 7.53 -22.59
C LYS A 45 -4.13 8.05 -21.85
N ILE A 46 -5.33 7.79 -22.38
CA ILE A 46 -6.60 8.19 -21.74
C ILE A 46 -6.72 7.49 -20.37
N PHE A 47 -6.42 6.20 -20.31
CA PHE A 47 -6.47 5.46 -19.06
C PHE A 47 -5.53 6.04 -17.99
N VAL A 48 -4.27 6.35 -18.37
CA VAL A 48 -3.32 7.01 -17.47
C VAL A 48 -3.83 8.38 -17.03
N GLN A 49 -4.36 9.19 -17.95
CA GLN A 49 -4.88 10.52 -17.63
C GLN A 49 -6.02 10.47 -16.60
N LEU A 50 -6.91 9.48 -16.69
CA LEU A 50 -7.97 9.26 -15.71
C LEU A 50 -7.41 8.90 -14.32
N LEU A 51 -6.33 8.10 -14.26
CA LEU A 51 -5.63 7.83 -13.00
C LEU A 51 -4.99 9.09 -12.45
N LYS A 52 -4.25 9.87 -13.27
CA LYS A 52 -3.59 11.13 -12.85
C LYS A 52 -4.58 12.11 -12.24
N LEU A 53 -5.78 12.23 -12.82
CA LEU A 53 -6.83 13.15 -12.38
C LEU A 53 -7.33 12.84 -10.96
N ALA A 54 -7.37 11.56 -10.59
CA ALA A 54 -7.85 11.13 -9.28
C ALA A 54 -6.83 11.40 -8.15
N VAL A 55 -5.54 11.58 -8.47
CA VAL A 55 -4.47 11.63 -7.46
C VAL A 55 -4.56 12.83 -6.50
N PRO A 56 -4.65 14.09 -6.97
CA PRO A 56 -4.63 15.24 -6.06
C PRO A 56 -5.74 15.21 -4.98
N PRO A 57 -7.03 15.02 -5.32
CA PRO A 57 -8.08 15.01 -4.30
C PRO A 57 -7.95 13.80 -3.37
N LEU A 58 -7.53 12.65 -3.91
CA LEU A 58 -7.36 11.42 -3.15
C LEU A 58 -6.26 11.56 -2.09
N VAL A 59 -5.07 12.02 -2.48
CA VAL A 59 -3.93 12.17 -1.58
C VAL A 59 -4.25 13.18 -0.49
N PHE A 60 -4.81 14.35 -0.86
CA PHE A 60 -5.15 15.38 0.11
C PHE A 60 -6.16 14.88 1.14
N THR A 61 -7.29 14.36 0.68
CA THR A 61 -8.38 13.95 1.58
C THR A 61 -8.02 12.72 2.40
N ALA A 62 -7.29 11.76 1.84
CA ALA A 62 -6.80 10.59 2.58
C ALA A 62 -5.95 11.01 3.77
N ILE A 63 -4.96 11.89 3.55
CA ILE A 63 -4.05 12.34 4.61
C ILE A 63 -4.79 13.21 5.64
N VAL A 64 -5.67 14.12 5.20
CA VAL A 64 -6.48 14.94 6.12
C VAL A 64 -7.31 14.06 7.04
N VAL A 65 -8.10 13.14 6.46
CA VAL A 65 -8.98 12.23 7.20
C VAL A 65 -8.16 11.34 8.13
N SER A 66 -7.04 10.80 7.65
CA SER A 66 -6.18 9.92 8.44
C SER A 66 -5.56 10.63 9.64
N VAL A 67 -5.02 11.84 9.47
CA VAL A 67 -4.46 12.60 10.58
C VAL A 67 -5.58 13.00 11.54
N ALA A 68 -6.71 13.52 11.04
CA ALA A 68 -7.84 13.95 11.87
C ALA A 68 -8.46 12.80 12.70
N ASN A 69 -8.52 11.58 12.14
CA ASN A 69 -9.07 10.41 12.81
C ASN A 69 -8.26 9.94 14.03
N LEU A 70 -7.02 10.41 14.18
CA LEU A 70 -6.25 10.22 15.42
C LEU A 70 -6.94 10.84 16.65
N ARG A 71 -7.87 11.80 16.45
CA ARG A 71 -8.69 12.39 17.53
C ARG A 71 -9.62 11.39 18.20
N ASN A 72 -10.10 10.38 17.47
CA ASN A 72 -11.09 9.41 17.95
C ASN A 72 -10.47 8.27 18.77
N VAL A 73 -9.15 8.33 19.02
CA VAL A 73 -8.41 7.36 19.80
C VAL A 73 -8.42 7.76 21.28
N THR A 74 -9.58 7.70 21.94
CA THR A 74 -9.72 7.88 23.38
C THR A 74 -9.98 6.52 24.08
N ASN A 75 -9.40 6.32 25.27
CA ASN A 75 -9.39 5.07 26.08
C ASN A 75 -8.50 3.89 25.64
N ALA A 76 -7.64 4.08 24.63
CA ALA A 76 -6.53 3.16 24.35
C ALA A 76 -5.34 3.89 23.70
N ALA A 77 -5.19 5.19 23.94
CA ALA A 77 -4.19 6.05 23.29
C ALA A 77 -2.77 5.47 23.37
N ARG A 78 -2.42 4.84 24.50
CA ARG A 78 -1.16 4.12 24.64
C ARG A 78 -1.04 2.95 23.65
N LEU A 79 -2.01 2.03 23.65
CA LEU A 79 -2.01 0.85 22.76
C LEU A 79 -2.01 1.27 21.28
N ALA A 80 -2.84 2.23 20.91
CA ALA A 80 -2.91 2.74 19.54
C ALA A 80 -1.60 3.41 19.09
N THR A 81 -1.00 4.25 19.94
CA THR A 81 0.29 4.90 19.63
C THR A 81 1.40 3.86 19.49
N ARG A 82 1.45 2.85 20.37
CA ARG A 82 2.39 1.72 20.28
C ARG A 82 2.19 0.92 19.00
N THR A 83 0.93 0.71 18.60
CA THR A 83 0.56 0.02 17.35
C THR A 83 1.09 0.78 16.14
N LEU A 84 0.80 2.08 16.07
CA LEU A 84 1.25 2.94 14.97
C LEU A 84 2.79 3.00 14.89
N LEU A 85 3.47 3.08 16.04
CA LEU A 85 4.93 3.09 16.11
C LEU A 85 5.52 1.79 15.53
N TRP A 86 4.94 0.64 15.89
CA TRP A 86 5.34 -0.65 15.29
C TRP A 86 5.02 -0.75 13.80
N PHE A 87 3.91 -0.18 13.34
CA PHE A 87 3.62 -0.08 11.90
C PHE A 87 4.75 0.65 11.18
N MET A 88 5.09 1.87 11.64
CA MET A 88 6.16 2.67 11.03
C MET A 88 7.51 1.95 11.05
N ILE A 89 7.88 1.28 12.15
CA ILE A 89 9.15 0.52 12.23
C ILE A 89 9.18 -0.57 11.14
N THR A 90 8.16 -1.42 11.08
CA THR A 90 8.15 -2.53 10.12
C THR A 90 8.06 -2.05 8.67
N SER A 91 7.31 -0.97 8.41
CA SER A 91 7.22 -0.37 7.07
C SER A 91 8.54 0.28 6.65
N LEU A 92 9.29 0.89 7.59
CA LEU A 92 10.63 1.41 7.33
C LEU A 92 11.63 0.30 6.96
N ILE A 93 11.56 -0.84 7.65
CA ILE A 93 12.38 -2.02 7.30
C ILE A 93 11.95 -2.56 5.93
N ALA A 94 10.65 -2.68 5.67
CA ALA A 94 10.10 -3.19 4.43
C ALA A 94 10.49 -2.33 3.21
N VAL A 95 10.42 -1.00 3.33
CA VAL A 95 10.88 -0.11 2.25
C VAL A 95 12.39 -0.20 2.07
N GLY A 96 13.18 -0.32 3.15
CA GLY A 96 14.61 -0.56 3.05
C GLY A 96 14.97 -1.83 2.27
N ILE A 97 14.23 -2.92 2.50
CA ILE A 97 14.37 -4.17 1.73
C ILE A 97 14.00 -3.95 0.26
N GLY A 98 12.88 -3.26 -0.02
CA GLY A 98 12.47 -2.93 -1.39
C GLY A 98 13.50 -2.10 -2.15
N LEU A 99 14.02 -1.05 -1.53
CA LEU A 99 15.08 -0.21 -2.11
C LEU A 99 16.36 -1.03 -2.33
N GLY A 100 16.77 -1.83 -1.35
CA GLY A 100 17.94 -2.69 -1.45
C GLY A 100 17.84 -3.69 -2.60
N LEU A 101 16.69 -4.35 -2.75
CA LEU A 101 16.45 -5.27 -3.86
C LEU A 101 16.51 -4.54 -5.20
N GLY A 102 15.77 -3.43 -5.36
CA GLY A 102 15.76 -2.68 -6.62
C GLY A 102 17.14 -2.16 -7.04
N LEU A 103 17.98 -1.77 -6.09
CA LEU A 103 19.38 -1.37 -6.34
C LEU A 103 20.29 -2.54 -6.72
N LEU A 104 20.05 -3.72 -6.13
CA LEU A 104 20.86 -4.92 -6.39
C LEU A 104 20.52 -5.56 -7.75
N THR A 105 19.23 -5.70 -8.05
CA THR A 105 18.76 -6.43 -9.23
C THR A 105 18.59 -5.54 -10.45
N ASN A 106 18.41 -4.24 -10.23
CA ASN A 106 18.14 -3.25 -11.28
C ASN A 106 17.02 -3.71 -12.23
N PRO A 107 15.77 -3.85 -11.72
CA PRO A 107 14.72 -4.60 -12.40
C PRO A 107 14.28 -4.00 -13.73
N GLY A 108 14.52 -2.71 -13.97
CA GLY A 108 14.22 -2.01 -15.21
C GLY A 108 15.42 -1.85 -16.15
N GLN A 109 16.61 -2.32 -15.80
CA GLN A 109 17.77 -2.24 -16.69
C GLN A 109 17.59 -3.12 -17.94
N GLY A 110 18.12 -2.64 -19.06
CA GLY A 110 18.07 -3.34 -20.35
C GLY A 110 16.86 -3.01 -21.22
N THR A 111 15.92 -2.19 -20.73
CA THR A 111 14.85 -1.64 -21.58
C THR A 111 15.31 -0.33 -22.22
N ASN A 112 15.65 -0.35 -23.50
CA ASN A 112 15.93 0.88 -24.25
C ASN A 112 14.63 1.58 -24.70
N LEU A 113 13.77 1.93 -23.75
CA LEU A 113 12.61 2.78 -24.03
C LEU A 113 13.13 4.20 -24.27
N LYS A 114 13.42 4.53 -25.53
CA LYS A 114 13.74 5.92 -25.90
C LYS A 114 12.54 6.81 -25.57
N THR A 115 12.75 7.71 -24.62
CA THR A 115 11.85 8.77 -24.17
C THR A 115 11.83 9.92 -25.17
N GLU A 116 11.47 9.65 -26.42
CA GLU A 116 11.18 10.73 -27.37
C GLU A 116 9.92 11.48 -26.89
N GLY A 117 10.13 12.64 -26.26
CA GLY A 117 9.08 13.57 -25.83
C GLY A 117 8.81 13.68 -24.32
N LEU A 118 9.46 12.89 -23.47
CA LEU A 118 9.37 13.07 -22.00
C LEU A 118 10.55 13.92 -21.56
N LYS A 119 10.32 15.22 -21.36
CA LYS A 119 11.29 16.07 -20.66
C LYS A 119 11.46 15.48 -19.26
N ALA A 120 12.68 15.02 -18.96
CA ALA A 120 13.09 14.87 -17.57
C ALA A 120 12.81 16.23 -16.89
N LEU A 121 12.11 16.20 -15.76
CA LEU A 121 12.02 17.38 -14.90
C LEU A 121 13.46 17.68 -14.48
N ASP A 122 14.01 18.77 -15.00
CA ASP A 122 15.28 19.32 -14.51
C ASP A 122 15.11 19.66 -13.03
N SER A 123 15.52 18.76 -12.14
CA SER A 123 15.70 19.12 -10.74
C SER A 123 16.95 18.48 -10.17
N LYS A 124 18.11 18.93 -10.65
CA LYS A 124 19.30 19.02 -9.81
C LYS A 124 19.12 20.16 -8.78
N GLY A 125 18.12 20.04 -7.92
CA GLY A 125 17.94 20.94 -6.78
C GLY A 125 18.90 20.56 -5.66
N THR A 126 19.35 21.53 -4.87
CA THR A 126 20.16 21.37 -3.66
C THR A 126 19.34 20.73 -2.52
N TRP A 127 19.95 20.29 -1.41
CA TRP A 127 19.19 19.79 -0.25
C TRP A 127 18.24 20.86 0.34
N ILE A 128 18.62 22.13 0.20
CA ILE A 128 17.81 23.28 0.60
C ILE A 128 16.60 23.43 -0.33
N ASP A 129 16.76 23.24 -1.65
CA ASP A 129 15.66 23.33 -2.64
C ASP A 129 14.62 22.23 -2.42
N PHE A 130 15.04 21.06 -1.94
CA PHE A 130 14.13 20.00 -1.51
C PHE A 130 13.32 20.42 -0.27
N LEU A 131 13.98 20.96 0.75
CA LEU A 131 13.30 21.40 1.97
C LEU A 131 12.34 22.56 1.71
N THR A 132 12.75 23.55 0.91
CA THR A 132 11.88 24.66 0.51
C THR A 132 10.76 24.20 -0.42
N GLY A 133 11.00 23.19 -1.25
CA GLY A 133 10.01 22.59 -2.16
C GLY A 133 8.83 21.89 -1.46
N ILE A 134 9.00 21.48 -0.19
CA ILE A 134 7.91 20.92 0.64
C ILE A 134 6.84 21.98 0.94
N PHE A 135 7.27 23.23 1.12
CA PHE A 135 6.38 24.33 1.51
C PHE A 135 5.76 24.97 0.26
N PRO A 136 4.45 24.83 0.02
CA PRO A 136 3.81 25.49 -1.09
C PRO A 136 3.82 27.01 -0.89
N THR A 137 4.22 27.74 -1.93
CA THR A 137 4.05 29.19 -1.99
C THR A 137 2.61 29.59 -2.29
N ASN A 138 1.83 28.69 -2.92
CA ASN A 138 0.43 28.88 -3.24
C ASN A 138 -0.32 27.54 -3.18
N ILE A 139 -1.46 27.52 -2.49
CA ILE A 139 -2.29 26.32 -2.29
C ILE A 139 -2.83 25.79 -3.62
N VAL A 140 -3.37 26.66 -4.46
CA VAL A 140 -4.01 26.28 -5.73
C VAL A 140 -3.00 25.69 -6.69
N ASP A 141 -1.81 26.30 -6.78
CA ASP A 141 -0.73 25.83 -7.64
C ASP A 141 -0.28 24.41 -7.30
N ALA A 142 -0.27 24.03 -6.01
CA ALA A 142 0.07 22.67 -5.59
C ALA A 142 -0.88 21.63 -6.22
N PHE A 143 -2.17 21.94 -6.35
CA PHE A 143 -3.15 21.04 -6.97
C PHE A 143 -3.13 21.13 -8.49
N VAL A 144 -3.03 22.33 -9.07
CA VAL A 144 -3.02 22.53 -10.53
C VAL A 144 -1.79 21.87 -11.17
N LYS A 145 -0.62 21.99 -10.53
CA LYS A 145 0.63 21.39 -10.99
C LYS A 145 0.81 19.95 -10.49
N VAL A 146 -0.12 19.43 -9.69
CA VAL A 146 -0.05 18.09 -9.08
C VAL A 146 1.27 17.90 -8.32
N ASN A 147 1.70 18.92 -7.56
CA ASN A 147 2.86 18.82 -6.68
C ASN A 147 2.48 18.05 -5.41
N VAL A 148 2.67 16.74 -5.44
CA VAL A 148 2.15 15.85 -4.42
C VAL A 148 2.81 16.05 -3.06
N LEU A 149 4.10 16.41 -3.01
CA LEU A 149 4.80 16.71 -1.76
C LEU A 149 4.17 17.90 -1.02
N GLN A 150 3.81 18.95 -1.77
CA GLN A 150 3.13 20.12 -1.22
C GLN A 150 1.70 19.80 -0.79
N ILE A 151 0.99 18.97 -1.56
CA ILE A 151 -0.37 18.50 -1.21
C ILE A 151 -0.34 17.70 0.10
N VAL A 152 0.65 16.81 0.26
CA VAL A 152 0.89 16.04 1.49
C VAL A 152 1.12 16.98 2.68
N PHE A 153 2.01 17.97 2.54
CA PHE A 153 2.29 18.94 3.59
C PHE A 153 1.02 19.70 4.02
N LEU A 154 0.28 20.24 3.04
CA LEU A 154 -0.99 20.92 3.30
C LEU A 154 -1.99 20.02 4.02
N ALA A 155 -2.12 18.76 3.58
CA ALA A 155 -3.03 17.81 4.18
C ALA A 155 -2.67 17.47 5.64
N VAL A 156 -1.38 17.33 5.96
CA VAL A 156 -0.92 17.11 7.34
C VAL A 156 -1.23 18.33 8.21
N VAL A 157 -0.95 19.55 7.73
CA VAL A 157 -1.25 20.79 8.46
C VAL A 157 -2.75 20.92 8.70
N VAL A 158 -3.58 20.69 7.69
CA VAL A 158 -5.05 20.74 7.80
C VAL A 158 -5.55 19.66 8.78
N GLY A 159 -5.07 18.43 8.66
CA GLY A 159 -5.42 17.34 9.57
C GLY A 159 -5.05 17.66 11.03
N ALA A 160 -3.85 18.18 11.28
CA ALA A 160 -3.41 18.60 12.61
C ALA A 160 -4.26 19.76 13.17
N ALA A 161 -4.64 20.72 12.31
CA ALA A 161 -5.54 21.79 12.69
C ALA A 161 -6.94 21.29 13.06
N ILE A 162 -7.49 20.29 12.34
CA ILE A 162 -8.77 19.65 12.68
C ILE A 162 -8.72 19.00 14.07
N ILE A 163 -7.63 18.27 14.38
CA ILE A 163 -7.43 17.71 15.73
C ILE A 163 -7.47 18.82 16.78
N LYS A 164 -6.72 19.91 16.55
CA LYS A 164 -6.59 21.02 17.51
C LYS A 164 -7.91 21.79 17.71
N LEU A 165 -8.69 21.98 16.66
CA LEU A 165 -9.98 22.66 16.69
C LEU A 165 -11.10 21.81 17.29
N GLY A 166 -10.92 20.49 17.37
CA GLY A 166 -11.86 19.56 17.97
C GLY A 166 -13.21 19.56 17.22
N THR A 167 -14.31 19.53 17.96
CA THR A 167 -15.68 19.40 17.42
C THR A 167 -16.07 20.52 16.46
N LYS A 168 -15.47 21.71 16.58
CA LYS A 168 -15.71 22.83 15.65
C LYS A 168 -15.33 22.50 14.21
N ALA A 169 -14.38 21.59 14.01
CA ALA A 169 -13.91 21.17 12.70
C ALA A 169 -14.64 19.92 12.15
N ASP A 170 -15.62 19.37 12.88
CA ASP A 170 -16.36 18.17 12.45
C ASP A 170 -17.01 18.30 11.05
N PRO A 171 -17.58 19.46 10.65
CA PRO A 171 -18.11 19.61 9.29
C PRO A 171 -17.05 19.46 8.20
N VAL A 172 -15.83 19.94 8.46
CA VAL A 172 -14.69 19.86 7.52
C VAL A 172 -14.16 18.44 7.42
N LEU A 173 -14.08 17.73 8.56
CA LEU A 173 -13.71 16.32 8.58
C LEU A 173 -14.72 15.49 7.78
N LYS A 174 -16.01 15.66 8.05
CA LYS A 174 -17.08 14.92 7.36
C LYS A 174 -17.13 15.20 5.85
N LEU A 175 -16.88 16.44 5.45
CA LEU A 175 -16.71 16.80 4.05
C LEU A 175 -15.51 16.06 3.44
N SER A 176 -14.37 16.05 4.13
CA SER A 176 -13.15 15.38 3.66
C SER A 176 -13.34 13.88 3.51
N GLU A 177 -14.02 13.22 4.46
CA GLU A 177 -14.43 11.80 4.39
C GLU A 177 -15.32 11.54 3.18
N THR A 178 -16.34 12.38 2.97
CA THR A 178 -17.26 12.25 1.83
C THR A 178 -16.53 12.40 0.49
N VAL A 179 -15.64 13.40 0.37
CA VAL A 179 -14.85 13.61 -0.86
C VAL A 179 -13.89 12.44 -1.11
N LEU A 180 -13.31 11.88 -0.05
CA LEU A 180 -12.44 10.71 -0.13
C LEU A 180 -13.19 9.48 -0.65
N GLU A 181 -14.38 9.19 -0.11
CA GLU A 181 -15.26 8.11 -0.58
C GLU A 181 -15.71 8.31 -2.04
N LEU A 182 -16.10 9.54 -2.41
CA LEU A 182 -16.46 9.87 -3.79
C LEU A 182 -15.29 9.66 -4.75
N THR A 183 -14.10 10.10 -4.37
CA THR A 183 -12.88 9.98 -5.19
C THR A 183 -12.49 8.51 -5.37
N GLN A 184 -12.61 7.70 -4.33
CA GLN A 184 -12.38 6.25 -4.43
C GLN A 184 -13.40 5.55 -5.31
N THR A 185 -14.67 5.94 -5.21
CA THR A 185 -15.73 5.39 -6.04
C THR A 185 -15.44 5.67 -7.53
N ALA A 186 -15.07 6.91 -7.85
CA ALA A 186 -14.64 7.30 -9.19
C ALA A 186 -13.39 6.52 -9.63
N LEU A 187 -12.39 6.38 -8.75
CA LEU A 187 -11.21 5.58 -9.02
C LEU A 187 -11.56 4.12 -9.32
N TRP A 188 -12.55 3.54 -8.63
CA TRP A 188 -13.04 2.18 -8.90
C TRP A 188 -13.65 2.07 -10.29
N TRP A 189 -14.34 3.10 -10.78
CA TRP A 189 -14.84 3.13 -12.16
C TRP A 189 -13.69 3.13 -13.17
N VAL A 190 -12.64 3.93 -12.91
CA VAL A 190 -11.42 3.90 -13.72
C VAL A 190 -10.76 2.52 -13.67
N ILE A 191 -10.67 1.90 -12.49
CA ILE A 191 -10.11 0.54 -12.33
C ILE A 191 -10.93 -0.50 -13.10
N ARG A 192 -12.25 -0.37 -13.23
CA ARG A 192 -13.03 -1.28 -14.10
C ARG A 192 -12.65 -1.19 -15.58
N LEU A 193 -12.06 -0.08 -16.01
CA LEU A 193 -11.52 0.10 -17.35
C LEU A 193 -10.10 -0.46 -17.49
N SER A 194 -9.46 -0.91 -16.41
CA SER A 194 -8.08 -1.41 -16.44
C SER A 194 -7.84 -2.59 -17.39
N PRO A 195 -8.76 -3.53 -17.68
CA PRO A 195 -8.51 -4.52 -18.75
C PRO A 195 -8.23 -3.88 -20.11
N LEU A 196 -8.94 -2.78 -20.44
CA LEU A 196 -8.74 -2.01 -21.68
C LEU A 196 -7.49 -1.14 -21.58
N GLY A 197 -7.26 -0.50 -20.43
CA GLY A 197 -6.06 0.29 -20.16
C GLY A 197 -4.79 -0.56 -20.29
N THR A 198 -4.75 -1.71 -19.63
CA THR A 198 -3.69 -2.72 -19.70
C THR A 198 -3.47 -3.17 -21.13
N LEU A 199 -4.53 -3.49 -21.88
CA LEU A 199 -4.43 -3.85 -23.31
C LEU A 199 -3.73 -2.75 -24.10
N GLY A 200 -4.13 -1.49 -23.96
CA GLY A 200 -3.52 -0.37 -24.67
C GLY A 200 -2.06 -0.12 -24.26
N LEU A 201 -1.77 -0.18 -22.96
CA LEU A 201 -0.44 0.09 -22.39
C LEU A 201 0.58 -0.99 -22.75
N ILE A 202 0.22 -2.27 -22.57
CA ILE A 202 1.11 -3.38 -22.94
C ILE A 202 1.19 -3.51 -24.47
N GLY A 203 0.07 -3.30 -25.18
CA GLY A 203 0.04 -3.38 -26.63
C GLY A 203 0.87 -2.30 -27.30
N LYS A 204 0.77 -1.04 -26.87
CA LYS A 204 1.68 0.04 -27.29
C LYS A 204 3.13 -0.37 -27.04
N SER A 205 3.40 -0.90 -25.85
CA SER A 205 4.74 -1.25 -25.44
C SER A 205 5.32 -2.39 -26.29
N VAL A 206 4.56 -3.44 -26.55
CA VAL A 206 5.01 -4.55 -27.42
C VAL A 206 5.11 -4.10 -28.88
N ALA A 207 4.20 -3.25 -29.36
CA ALA A 207 4.27 -2.68 -30.71
C ALA A 207 5.58 -1.91 -30.92
N LYS A 208 5.91 -1.04 -29.97
CA LYS A 208 7.07 -0.16 -30.06
C LYS A 208 8.39 -0.85 -29.69
N TYR A 209 8.37 -1.80 -28.74
CA TYR A 209 9.58 -2.31 -28.08
C TYR A 209 9.75 -3.85 -28.10
N GLY A 210 8.76 -4.63 -28.57
CA GLY A 210 8.89 -6.08 -28.71
C GLY A 210 8.96 -6.86 -27.38
N TRP A 211 9.69 -7.98 -27.39
CA TRP A 211 9.76 -8.94 -26.27
C TRP A 211 10.72 -8.52 -25.14
N ASP A 212 11.50 -7.45 -25.35
CA ASP A 212 12.55 -6.99 -24.43
C ASP A 212 12.00 -6.54 -23.06
N LEU A 213 10.68 -6.30 -22.96
CA LEU A 213 9.99 -5.91 -21.73
C LEU A 213 9.60 -7.07 -20.80
N LEU A 214 9.55 -8.33 -21.30
CA LEU A 214 9.13 -9.46 -20.47
C LEU A 214 10.12 -9.80 -19.37
N LYS A 215 11.43 -9.77 -19.68
CA LYS A 215 12.48 -10.05 -18.70
C LYS A 215 12.45 -9.04 -17.53
N PRO A 216 12.42 -7.71 -17.77
CA PRO A 216 12.23 -6.71 -16.71
C PRO A 216 10.99 -6.95 -15.83
N PHE A 217 9.84 -7.28 -16.44
CA PHE A 217 8.64 -7.61 -15.64
C PHE A 217 8.80 -8.87 -14.80
N ALA A 218 9.50 -9.89 -15.30
CA ALA A 218 9.81 -11.08 -14.53
C ALA A 218 10.75 -10.78 -13.37
N THR A 219 11.82 -10.00 -13.59
CA THR A 219 12.74 -9.55 -12.53
C THR A 219 11.99 -8.77 -11.46
N LEU A 220 11.18 -7.79 -11.86
CA LEU A 220 10.35 -7.03 -10.94
C LEU A 220 9.41 -7.93 -10.14
N THR A 221 8.76 -8.89 -10.79
CA THR A 221 7.87 -9.85 -10.11
C THR A 221 8.62 -10.65 -9.06
N LEU A 222 9.81 -11.13 -9.40
CA LEU A 222 10.67 -11.86 -8.49
C LEU A 222 11.08 -11.00 -7.30
N ASP A 223 11.49 -9.75 -7.52
CA ASP A 223 11.90 -8.82 -6.46
C ASP A 223 10.77 -8.55 -5.47
N ILE A 224 9.54 -8.36 -5.96
CA ILE A 224 8.38 -8.18 -5.10
C ILE A 224 8.12 -9.44 -4.26
N TYR A 225 8.18 -10.62 -4.87
CA TYR A 225 7.96 -11.88 -4.15
C TYR A 225 9.05 -12.13 -3.10
N VAL A 226 10.32 -11.92 -3.46
CA VAL A 226 11.47 -12.07 -2.57
C VAL A 226 11.41 -11.06 -1.43
N GLY A 227 11.16 -9.77 -1.73
CA GLY A 227 11.04 -8.73 -0.72
C GLY A 227 9.91 -9.00 0.27
N CYS A 228 8.75 -9.40 -0.24
CA CYS A 228 7.60 -9.79 0.58
C CYS A 228 7.92 -11.04 1.42
N ALA A 229 8.59 -12.05 0.85
CA ALA A 229 8.99 -13.25 1.57
C ALA A 229 10.02 -12.95 2.67
N LEU A 230 10.98 -12.05 2.42
CA LEU A 230 11.93 -11.60 3.44
C LEU A 230 11.21 -10.89 4.58
N VAL A 231 10.26 -10.01 4.29
CA VAL A 231 9.47 -9.36 5.35
C VAL A 231 8.64 -10.39 6.12
N LEU A 232 7.91 -11.25 5.40
CA LEU A 232 7.01 -12.24 5.95
C LEU A 232 7.74 -13.26 6.84
N PHE A 233 8.80 -13.88 6.34
CA PHE A 233 9.47 -15.00 7.00
C PHE A 233 10.67 -14.60 7.86
N VAL A 234 11.37 -13.50 7.50
CA VAL A 234 12.56 -13.06 8.23
C VAL A 234 12.19 -11.92 9.17
N VAL A 235 11.73 -10.77 8.66
CA VAL A 235 11.51 -9.58 9.48
C VAL A 235 10.49 -9.84 10.59
N TYR A 236 9.33 -10.39 10.26
CA TYR A 236 8.31 -10.67 11.27
C TYR A 236 8.77 -11.72 12.30
N SER A 237 9.53 -12.73 11.89
CA SER A 237 10.14 -13.68 12.82
C SER A 237 11.13 -13.02 13.77
N LEU A 238 11.99 -12.15 13.26
CA LEU A 238 12.96 -11.40 14.07
C LEU A 238 12.24 -10.47 15.04
N VAL A 239 11.20 -9.75 14.59
CA VAL A 239 10.41 -8.88 15.45
C VAL A 239 9.73 -9.68 16.57
N LEU A 240 9.10 -10.81 16.26
CA LEU A 240 8.47 -11.67 17.27
C LEU A 240 9.50 -12.21 18.27
N ARG A 241 10.66 -12.67 17.78
CA ARG A 241 11.72 -13.25 18.63
C ARG A 241 12.38 -12.21 19.54
N PHE A 242 12.79 -11.08 18.99
CA PHE A 242 13.61 -10.10 19.70
C PHE A 242 12.78 -9.01 20.39
N ALA A 243 11.66 -8.59 19.79
CA ALA A 243 10.85 -7.52 20.38
C ALA A 243 9.77 -8.03 21.34
N ALA A 244 9.19 -9.21 21.07
CA ALA A 244 8.13 -9.80 21.88
C ALA A 244 8.58 -11.01 22.72
N GLY A 245 9.76 -11.59 22.45
CA GLY A 245 10.25 -12.77 23.17
C GLY A 245 9.49 -14.06 22.83
N LEU A 246 8.78 -14.09 21.70
CA LEU A 246 7.88 -15.17 21.30
C LEU A 246 8.51 -16.10 20.26
N ASN A 247 7.99 -17.32 20.14
CA ASN A 247 8.41 -18.28 19.11
C ASN A 247 7.66 -18.02 17.78
N PRO A 248 8.35 -17.60 16.70
CA PRO A 248 7.71 -17.31 15.41
C PRO A 248 6.96 -18.49 14.79
N LEU A 249 7.35 -19.73 15.09
CA LEU A 249 6.68 -20.91 14.52
C LEU A 249 5.23 -21.02 14.97
N HIS A 250 4.94 -20.64 16.22
CA HIS A 250 3.58 -20.63 16.74
C HIS A 250 2.73 -19.55 16.06
N PHE A 251 3.33 -18.39 15.78
CA PHE A 251 2.68 -17.36 14.97
C PHE A 251 2.30 -17.90 13.58
N PHE A 252 3.23 -18.49 12.83
CA PHE A 252 2.90 -18.99 11.50
C PHE A 252 1.81 -20.06 11.56
N LYS A 253 1.90 -21.00 12.51
CA LYS A 253 0.89 -22.04 12.69
C LYS A 253 -0.52 -21.47 12.93
N GLY A 254 -0.65 -20.42 13.74
CA GLY A 254 -1.94 -19.80 14.04
C GLY A 254 -2.44 -18.81 12.98
N ALA A 255 -1.54 -18.02 12.37
CA ALA A 255 -1.88 -16.98 11.42
C ALA A 255 -2.02 -17.47 9.97
N TRP A 256 -1.51 -18.67 9.65
CA TRP A 256 -1.51 -19.24 8.29
C TRP A 256 -2.86 -19.16 7.57
N PRO A 257 -4.00 -19.48 8.20
CA PRO A 257 -5.30 -19.44 7.51
C PRO A 257 -5.66 -18.05 6.98
N ALA A 258 -5.37 -16.98 7.74
CA ALA A 258 -5.59 -15.61 7.29
C ALA A 258 -4.63 -15.22 6.17
N ILE A 259 -3.36 -15.61 6.27
CA ILE A 259 -2.32 -15.34 5.26
C ILE A 259 -2.68 -16.01 3.92
N GLN A 260 -3.12 -17.27 3.95
CA GLN A 260 -3.55 -18.00 2.75
C GLN A 260 -4.79 -17.37 2.12
N LEU A 261 -5.80 -17.03 2.94
CA LEU A 261 -6.99 -16.35 2.45
C LEU A 261 -6.63 -15.00 1.82
N ALA A 262 -5.69 -14.26 2.41
CA ALA A 262 -5.23 -12.98 1.90
C ALA A 262 -4.49 -13.11 0.57
N PHE A 263 -3.65 -14.14 0.44
CA PHE A 263 -2.95 -14.46 -0.81
C PHE A 263 -3.92 -14.72 -1.96
N VAL A 264 -4.97 -15.51 -1.72
CA VAL A 264 -5.93 -15.91 -2.76
C VAL A 264 -6.95 -14.80 -3.04
N SER A 265 -7.49 -14.18 -1.98
CA SER A 265 -8.54 -13.16 -2.10
C SER A 265 -8.00 -11.82 -2.58
N ARG A 266 -6.72 -11.54 -2.34
CA ARG A 266 -6.07 -10.24 -2.62
C ARG A 266 -6.81 -9.08 -1.95
N SER A 267 -7.36 -9.31 -0.77
CA SER A 267 -8.05 -8.28 0.00
C SER A 267 -7.82 -8.39 1.49
N SER A 268 -7.06 -7.45 2.08
CA SER A 268 -6.90 -7.35 3.54
C SER A 268 -8.25 -7.20 4.24
N VAL A 269 -9.10 -6.29 3.74
CA VAL A 269 -10.45 -6.05 4.28
C VAL A 269 -11.36 -7.26 4.08
N GLY A 270 -11.27 -7.94 2.93
CA GLY A 270 -12.02 -9.18 2.68
C GLY A 270 -11.63 -10.32 3.63
N THR A 271 -10.41 -10.32 4.16
CA THR A 271 -9.95 -11.30 5.15
C THR A 271 -10.19 -10.90 6.60
N LEU A 272 -10.67 -9.67 6.85
CA LEU A 272 -10.73 -9.05 8.17
C LEU A 272 -11.36 -9.95 9.27
N PRO A 273 -12.50 -10.63 9.04
CA PRO A 273 -13.09 -11.48 10.07
C PRO A 273 -12.17 -12.65 10.47
N VAL A 274 -11.50 -13.27 9.50
CA VAL A 274 -10.55 -14.36 9.73
C VAL A 274 -9.29 -13.82 10.41
N THR A 275 -8.77 -12.68 9.95
CA THR A 275 -7.61 -11.99 10.53
C THR A 275 -7.84 -11.65 12.01
N ARG A 276 -9.03 -11.15 12.37
CA ARG A 276 -9.38 -10.85 13.76
C ARG A 276 -9.41 -12.13 14.60
N ARG A 277 -10.10 -13.17 14.13
CA ARG A 277 -10.19 -14.47 14.85
C ARG A 277 -8.83 -15.11 15.08
N VAL A 278 -7.95 -15.14 14.08
CA VAL A 278 -6.59 -15.70 14.27
C VAL A 278 -5.77 -14.86 15.26
N THR A 279 -5.95 -13.54 15.26
CA THR A 279 -5.27 -12.63 16.19
C THR A 279 -5.72 -12.88 17.64
N GLU A 280 -7.03 -13.07 17.86
CA GLU A 280 -7.60 -13.43 19.16
C GLU A 280 -7.11 -14.81 19.63
N ARG A 281 -7.12 -15.81 18.74
CA ARG A 281 -6.60 -17.16 19.02
C ARG A 281 -5.12 -17.19 19.34
N LEU A 282 -4.35 -16.24 18.82
CA LEU A 282 -2.93 -16.05 19.15
C LEU A 282 -2.73 -15.28 20.47
N GLY A 283 -3.78 -15.16 21.29
CA GLY A 283 -3.71 -14.65 22.66
C GLY A 283 -3.89 -13.13 22.78
N VAL A 284 -4.26 -12.43 21.71
CA VAL A 284 -4.55 -10.99 21.79
C VAL A 284 -5.94 -10.79 22.38
N PRO A 285 -6.14 -9.92 23.40
CA PRO A 285 -7.46 -9.64 23.95
C PRO A 285 -8.46 -9.17 22.89
N SER A 286 -9.68 -9.69 22.93
CA SER A 286 -10.74 -9.41 21.94
C SER A 286 -11.01 -7.90 21.80
N GLU A 287 -11.00 -7.16 22.91
CA GLU A 287 -11.19 -5.71 22.92
C GLU A 287 -10.12 -4.99 22.09
N TYR A 288 -8.86 -5.41 22.24
CA TYR A 288 -7.75 -4.83 21.50
C TYR A 288 -7.69 -5.33 20.05
N ALA A 289 -7.98 -6.61 19.79
CA ALA A 289 -8.03 -7.18 18.45
C ALA A 289 -9.14 -6.53 17.60
N SER A 290 -10.31 -6.26 18.19
CA SER A 290 -11.45 -5.58 17.55
C SER A 290 -11.13 -4.15 17.10
N PHE A 291 -10.18 -3.51 17.76
CA PHE A 291 -9.68 -2.18 17.38
C PHE A 291 -8.51 -2.28 16.40
N SER A 292 -7.46 -3.01 16.79
CA SER A 292 -6.16 -2.99 16.13
C SER A 292 -6.18 -3.66 14.77
N VAL A 293 -6.95 -4.73 14.57
CA VAL A 293 -6.98 -5.48 13.31
C VAL A 293 -7.71 -4.71 12.20
N PRO A 294 -8.91 -4.14 12.40
CA PRO A 294 -9.53 -3.25 11.41
C PRO A 294 -8.69 -2.01 11.10
N PHE A 295 -8.07 -1.43 12.12
CA PHE A 295 -7.15 -0.31 11.93
C PHE A 295 -5.94 -0.72 11.08
N ALA A 296 -5.31 -1.87 11.39
CA ALA A 296 -4.18 -2.42 10.65
C ALA A 296 -4.53 -2.77 9.21
N ALA A 297 -5.72 -3.33 8.96
CA ALA A 297 -6.19 -3.75 7.62
C ALA A 297 -6.08 -2.65 6.57
N THR A 298 -5.97 -1.40 7.03
CA THR A 298 -6.02 -0.22 6.20
C THR A 298 -4.84 0.74 6.38
N THR A 299 -4.05 0.61 7.45
CA THR A 299 -2.84 1.41 7.70
C THR A 299 -1.54 0.63 7.55
N LYS A 300 -1.62 -0.70 7.73
CA LYS A 300 -0.47 -1.59 7.77
C LYS A 300 -0.33 -2.32 6.46
N MET A 301 0.48 -1.76 5.57
CA MET A 301 0.63 -2.23 4.20
C MET A 301 2.10 -2.41 3.75
N ASP A 302 2.92 -3.19 4.47
CA ASP A 302 4.34 -3.36 4.13
C ASP A 302 4.59 -3.85 2.68
N GLY A 303 3.76 -4.76 2.18
CA GLY A 303 3.83 -5.23 0.81
C GLY A 303 3.33 -4.18 -0.18
N CYS A 304 2.15 -3.60 0.07
CA CYS A 304 1.45 -2.73 -0.89
C CYS A 304 1.94 -1.27 -0.89
N ALA A 305 2.44 -0.76 0.23
CA ALA A 305 2.80 0.63 0.44
C ALA A 305 4.29 0.84 0.76
N SER A 306 5.07 -0.23 0.98
CA SER A 306 6.51 -0.11 1.24
C SER A 306 7.35 -0.83 0.19
N ILE A 307 7.29 -2.17 0.10
CA ILE A 307 8.10 -2.93 -0.86
C ILE A 307 7.71 -2.56 -2.29
N TYR A 308 6.42 -2.64 -2.62
CA TYR A 308 5.98 -2.49 -4.00
C TYR A 308 6.25 -1.12 -4.60
N PRO A 309 5.82 0.01 -3.99
CA PRO A 309 6.10 1.32 -4.56
C PRO A 309 7.59 1.62 -4.66
N ALA A 310 8.42 1.07 -3.78
CA ALA A 310 9.87 1.28 -3.81
C ALA A 310 10.56 0.57 -4.98
N VAL A 311 10.34 -0.73 -5.13
CA VAL A 311 10.90 -1.48 -6.26
C VAL A 311 10.30 -0.97 -7.58
N ALA A 312 9.00 -0.64 -7.58
CA ALA A 312 8.32 -0.08 -8.74
C ALA A 312 8.86 1.30 -9.15
N ALA A 313 9.19 2.18 -8.20
CA ALA A 313 9.78 3.48 -8.50
C ALA A 313 11.15 3.33 -9.18
N ILE A 314 12.00 2.42 -8.67
CA ILE A 314 13.30 2.12 -9.28
C ILE A 314 13.10 1.52 -10.69
N PHE A 315 12.17 0.56 -10.82
CA PHE A 315 11.83 -0.03 -12.11
C PHE A 315 11.40 1.03 -13.12
N VAL A 316 10.44 1.89 -12.76
CA VAL A 316 9.92 2.94 -13.64
C VAL A 316 11.03 3.94 -13.98
N ALA A 317 11.85 4.35 -13.02
CA ALA A 317 12.96 5.25 -13.29
C ALA A 317 13.94 4.66 -14.33
N GLN A 318 14.34 3.40 -14.15
CA GLN A 318 15.22 2.70 -15.09
C GLN A 318 14.59 2.52 -16.47
N VAL A 319 13.33 2.12 -16.50
CA VAL A 319 12.53 1.94 -17.72
C VAL A 319 12.46 3.24 -18.52
N TYR A 320 12.26 4.38 -17.86
CA TYR A 320 12.17 5.68 -18.53
C TYR A 320 13.51 6.43 -18.61
N ASN A 321 14.63 5.79 -18.25
CA ASN A 321 15.97 6.40 -18.20
C ASN A 321 16.01 7.70 -17.37
N VAL A 322 15.27 7.73 -16.26
CA VAL A 322 15.34 8.78 -15.25
C VAL A 322 16.35 8.37 -14.20
N GLU A 323 17.36 9.21 -13.97
CA GLU A 323 18.33 9.01 -12.89
C GLU A 323 17.70 9.37 -11.55
N LEU A 324 17.79 8.47 -10.58
CA LEU A 324 17.37 8.72 -9.19
C LEU A 324 18.59 9.12 -8.35
N ASP A 325 18.49 10.25 -7.67
CA ASP A 325 19.49 10.70 -6.68
C ASP A 325 19.15 10.16 -5.28
N ILE A 326 20.07 10.27 -4.33
CA ILE A 326 19.91 9.86 -2.92
C ILE A 326 18.62 10.41 -2.31
N LYS A 327 18.23 11.63 -2.69
CA LYS A 327 17.00 12.28 -2.20
C LYS A 327 15.74 11.54 -2.60
N ASP A 328 15.73 10.97 -3.80
CA ASP A 328 14.58 10.23 -4.34
C ASP A 328 14.36 8.94 -3.54
N TYR A 329 15.44 8.24 -3.16
CA TYR A 329 15.35 7.06 -2.29
C TYR A 329 14.82 7.40 -0.90
N ILE A 330 15.25 8.53 -0.32
CA ILE A 330 14.73 9.01 0.96
C ILE A 330 13.25 9.41 0.84
N LEU A 331 12.88 10.05 -0.26
CA LEU A 331 11.51 10.44 -0.55
C LEU A 331 10.60 9.22 -0.74
N ILE A 332 11.08 8.17 -1.43
CA ILE A 332 10.39 6.88 -1.51
C ILE A 332 10.14 6.31 -0.11
N ALA A 333 11.16 6.29 0.75
CA ALA A 333 11.02 5.79 2.11
C ALA A 333 10.01 6.60 2.93
N PHE A 334 10.08 7.93 2.85
CA PHE A 334 9.16 8.83 3.53
C PHE A 334 7.72 8.64 3.07
N VAL A 335 7.47 8.67 1.76
CA VAL A 335 6.14 8.49 1.17
C VAL A 335 5.60 7.08 1.47
N SER A 336 6.45 6.06 1.48
CA SER A 336 6.04 4.70 1.82
C SER A 336 5.56 4.59 3.26
N VAL A 337 6.34 5.10 4.22
CA VAL A 337 6.01 5.00 5.66
C VAL A 337 4.86 5.93 6.02
N VAL A 338 4.98 7.21 5.67
CA VAL A 338 3.97 8.21 5.99
C VAL A 338 2.71 7.98 5.19
N GLY A 339 2.81 7.69 3.89
CA GLY A 339 1.65 7.43 3.04
C GLY A 339 0.92 6.14 3.41
N SER A 340 1.61 5.06 3.81
CA SER A 340 0.92 3.86 4.35
C SER A 340 0.12 4.19 5.61
N ALA A 341 0.71 4.96 6.53
CA ALA A 341 0.03 5.38 7.75
C ALA A 341 -1.11 6.37 7.48
N ALA A 342 -0.91 7.28 6.52
CA ALA A 342 -1.78 8.40 6.21
C ALA A 342 -2.91 8.05 5.21
N THR A 343 -2.93 6.83 4.68
CA THR A 343 -4.02 6.35 3.82
C THR A 343 -4.92 5.32 4.50
N ALA A 344 -4.89 5.33 5.85
CA ALA A 344 -5.77 4.61 6.75
C ALA A 344 -7.21 4.58 6.23
N GLY A 345 -7.65 3.42 5.77
CA GLY A 345 -9.05 3.09 5.52
C GLY A 345 -9.40 2.81 4.08
N LEU A 346 -8.62 3.34 3.13
CA LEU A 346 -9.29 4.00 2.01
C LEU A 346 -8.51 3.93 0.69
N THR A 347 -7.24 3.52 0.69
CA THR A 347 -6.45 3.45 -0.55
C THR A 347 -5.75 2.10 -0.76
N GLY A 348 -5.76 1.61 -2.02
CA GLY A 348 -5.09 0.37 -2.41
C GLY A 348 -3.65 0.57 -2.88
N ALA A 349 -2.93 -0.53 -3.15
CA ALA A 349 -1.53 -0.53 -3.61
C ALA A 349 -1.26 0.39 -4.82
N ILE A 350 -2.24 0.50 -5.71
CA ILE A 350 -2.17 1.32 -6.93
C ILE A 350 -2.15 2.82 -6.59
N VAL A 351 -2.92 3.23 -5.58
CA VAL A 351 -2.94 4.62 -5.11
C VAL A 351 -1.59 4.98 -4.51
N MET A 352 -1.05 4.10 -3.66
CA MET A 352 0.26 4.27 -3.06
C MET A 352 1.37 4.32 -4.10
N LEU A 353 1.33 3.44 -5.11
CA LEU A 353 2.26 3.50 -6.23
C LEU A 353 2.16 4.84 -6.98
N THR A 354 0.95 5.28 -7.28
CA THR A 354 0.74 6.53 -8.02
C THR A 354 1.21 7.74 -7.22
N LEU A 355 0.94 7.76 -5.91
CA LEU A 355 1.46 8.73 -4.96
C LEU A 355 3.00 8.74 -4.95
N THR A 356 3.65 7.58 -4.83
CA THR A 356 5.12 7.49 -4.87
C THR A 356 5.70 8.01 -6.19
N LEU A 357 5.22 7.52 -7.34
CA LEU A 357 5.75 7.93 -8.64
C LEU A 357 5.53 9.43 -8.90
N SER A 358 4.34 9.95 -8.60
CA SER A 358 4.04 11.38 -8.79
C SER A 358 4.89 12.27 -7.88
N THR A 359 5.17 11.82 -6.65
CA THR A 359 6.00 12.56 -5.70
C THR A 359 7.45 12.66 -6.17
N LEU A 360 7.93 11.65 -6.90
CA LEU A 360 9.27 11.60 -7.50
C LEU A 360 9.34 12.29 -8.88
N GLY A 361 8.22 12.79 -9.39
CA GLY A 361 8.14 13.31 -10.76
C GLY A 361 8.31 12.23 -11.85
N LEU A 362 8.13 10.95 -11.50
CA LEU A 362 8.26 9.84 -12.44
C LEU A 362 7.02 9.72 -13.34
N PRO A 363 7.18 9.24 -14.59
CA PRO A 363 6.07 9.04 -15.52
C PRO A 363 5.02 8.07 -14.96
N LEU A 364 3.77 8.54 -14.77
CA LEU A 364 2.68 7.68 -14.29
C LEU A 364 2.21 6.67 -15.35
N GLU A 365 2.69 6.81 -16.58
CA GLU A 365 2.66 5.77 -17.61
C GLU A 365 3.28 4.45 -17.09
N GLY A 366 4.26 4.54 -16.17
CA GLY A 366 4.78 3.41 -15.41
C GLY A 366 3.74 2.67 -14.58
N VAL A 367 2.77 3.36 -13.96
CA VAL A 367 1.64 2.71 -13.25
C VAL A 367 0.90 1.78 -14.19
N GLY A 368 0.67 2.24 -15.41
CA GLY A 368 -0.02 1.47 -16.45
C GLY A 368 0.66 0.15 -16.80
N LEU A 369 1.99 0.19 -16.94
CA LEU A 369 2.81 -1.01 -17.19
C LEU A 369 2.70 -2.01 -16.04
N LEU A 370 2.72 -1.52 -14.80
CA LEU A 370 2.71 -2.35 -13.61
C LEU A 370 1.33 -2.95 -13.31
N LEU A 371 0.25 -2.21 -13.61
CA LEU A 371 -1.13 -2.71 -13.51
C LEU A 371 -1.37 -3.98 -14.32
N ALA A 372 -0.61 -4.17 -15.40
CA ALA A 372 -0.72 -5.33 -16.27
C ALA A 372 -0.34 -6.65 -15.56
N ILE A 373 0.64 -6.59 -14.64
CA ILE A 373 1.14 -7.73 -13.88
C ILE A 373 0.68 -7.71 -12.42
N ASP A 374 0.03 -6.63 -11.99
CA ASP A 374 -0.44 -6.41 -10.62
C ASP A 374 -1.25 -7.59 -10.04
N PRO A 375 -2.15 -8.29 -10.78
CA PRO A 375 -2.86 -9.42 -10.21
C PRO A 375 -1.98 -10.49 -9.57
N ILE A 376 -0.78 -10.72 -10.11
CA ILE A 376 0.19 -11.70 -9.62
C ILE A 376 0.95 -11.13 -8.42
N LEU A 377 1.37 -9.86 -8.50
CA LEU A 377 2.08 -9.17 -7.42
C LEU A 377 1.21 -9.02 -6.17
N ASP A 378 -0.07 -8.71 -6.38
CA ASP A 378 -1.03 -8.38 -5.33
C ASP A 378 -1.30 -9.51 -4.36
N MET A 379 -1.19 -10.77 -4.82
CA MET A 379 -1.32 -11.96 -3.99
C MET A 379 -0.30 -11.95 -2.85
N MET A 380 0.99 -11.85 -3.18
CA MET A 380 2.05 -11.91 -2.19
C MET A 380 2.11 -10.66 -1.33
N ARG A 381 1.87 -9.48 -1.91
CA ARG A 381 1.81 -8.22 -1.15
C ARG A 381 0.69 -8.25 -0.11
N THR A 382 -0.50 -8.72 -0.49
CA THR A 382 -1.66 -8.75 0.42
C THR A 382 -1.46 -9.79 1.52
N ALA A 383 -0.92 -10.97 1.20
CA ALA A 383 -0.53 -11.96 2.21
C ALA A 383 0.45 -11.39 3.25
N THR A 384 1.45 -10.64 2.78
CA THR A 384 2.45 -9.99 3.65
C THR A 384 1.80 -8.91 4.53
N ASN A 385 0.91 -8.10 3.97
CA ASN A 385 0.17 -7.09 4.74
C ASN A 385 -0.64 -7.75 5.87
N VAL A 386 -1.43 -8.78 5.54
CA VAL A 386 -2.29 -9.47 6.52
C VAL A 386 -1.45 -10.15 7.61
N ALA A 387 -0.31 -10.75 7.26
CA ALA A 387 0.62 -11.24 8.27
C ALA A 387 1.08 -10.11 9.22
N GLY A 388 1.50 -8.97 8.68
CA GLY A 388 1.88 -7.79 9.48
C GLY A 388 0.75 -7.24 10.34
N GLN A 389 -0.50 -7.35 9.88
CA GLN A 389 -1.71 -6.95 10.60
C GLN A 389 -2.03 -7.84 11.80
N VAL A 390 -1.52 -9.07 11.83
CA VAL A 390 -1.61 -10.00 12.97
C VAL A 390 -0.39 -9.86 13.88
N VAL A 391 0.82 -9.78 13.30
CA VAL A 391 2.09 -9.70 14.05
C VAL A 391 2.13 -8.49 14.96
N VAL A 392 1.75 -7.32 14.47
CA VAL A 392 1.92 -6.09 15.24
C VAL A 392 1.02 -6.04 16.48
N PRO A 393 -0.29 -6.37 16.41
CA PRO A 393 -1.12 -6.52 17.62
C PRO A 393 -0.52 -7.51 18.63
N ILE A 394 0.02 -8.64 18.19
CA ILE A 394 0.69 -9.61 19.08
C ILE A 394 1.90 -8.97 19.78
N VAL A 395 2.75 -8.26 19.03
CA VAL A 395 3.95 -7.62 19.58
C VAL A 395 3.58 -6.53 20.60
N VAL A 396 2.55 -5.73 20.30
CA VAL A 396 2.05 -4.70 21.23
C VAL A 396 1.45 -5.35 22.47
N ALA A 397 0.60 -6.36 22.31
CA ALA A 397 -0.02 -7.08 23.42
C ALA A 397 1.03 -7.75 24.33
N ALA A 398 2.08 -8.36 23.74
CA ALA A 398 3.18 -8.94 24.49
C ALA A 398 3.94 -7.88 25.30
N ARG A 399 4.24 -6.74 24.69
CA ARG A 399 4.98 -5.64 25.34
C ARG A 399 4.18 -4.93 26.42
N GLU A 400 2.87 -4.82 26.26
CA GLU A 400 1.97 -4.28 27.28
C GLU A 400 1.56 -5.35 28.31
N ARG A 401 2.07 -6.59 28.20
CA ARG A 401 1.81 -7.73 29.11
C ARG A 401 0.33 -8.10 29.22
N ILE A 402 -0.39 -7.96 28.12
CA ILE A 402 -1.82 -8.32 28.01
C ILE A 402 -2.05 -9.53 27.09
N LEU A 403 -0.98 -10.10 26.52
CA LEU A 403 -1.04 -11.29 25.68
C LEU A 403 -1.22 -12.56 26.53
N ASP A 404 -2.18 -13.39 26.16
CA ASP A 404 -2.25 -14.77 26.64
C ASP A 404 -1.18 -15.63 25.94
N VAL A 405 -0.06 -15.83 26.63
CA VAL A 405 1.09 -16.58 26.13
C VAL A 405 0.78 -18.08 26.01
N ALA A 406 -0.16 -18.62 26.81
CA ALA A 406 -0.55 -20.02 26.71
C ALA A 406 -1.35 -20.26 25.43
N ALA A 407 -2.31 -19.39 25.12
CA ALA A 407 -3.04 -19.40 23.86
C ALA A 407 -2.11 -19.21 22.65
N TYR A 408 -1.16 -18.27 22.74
CA TYR A 408 -0.15 -18.06 21.69
C TYR A 408 0.66 -19.34 21.41
N ASN A 409 1.09 -20.06 22.46
CA ASN A 409 1.94 -21.23 22.30
C ASN A 409 1.19 -22.47 21.81
N ASN A 410 -0.12 -22.53 22.04
CA ASN A 410 -0.96 -23.61 21.56
C ASN A 410 -2.22 -23.05 20.91
N PRO A 411 -2.16 -22.57 19.66
CA PRO A 411 -3.32 -22.00 18.97
C PRO A 411 -4.32 -23.09 18.59
N SER A 412 -5.07 -23.61 19.57
CA SER A 412 -6.18 -24.55 19.42
C SER A 412 -7.53 -23.82 19.25
N GLY A 413 -8.52 -24.49 18.66
CA GLY A 413 -9.87 -23.96 18.40
C GLY A 413 -10.24 -24.04 16.91
N ASP A 414 -11.52 -24.23 16.59
CA ASP A 414 -11.99 -24.16 15.22
C ASP A 414 -12.07 -22.68 14.77
N LEU A 415 -11.72 -22.37 13.51
CA LEU A 415 -11.91 -21.02 12.95
C LEU A 415 -13.40 -20.69 12.74
N TYR A 416 -14.25 -21.72 12.80
CA TYR A 416 -15.67 -21.69 12.48
C TYR A 416 -16.60 -21.86 13.69
N GLU A 417 -16.09 -22.19 14.89
CA GLU A 417 -16.91 -22.24 16.11
C GLU A 417 -17.13 -20.82 16.66
N GLU A 418 -18.39 -20.46 16.91
CA GLU A 418 -18.82 -19.09 17.32
C GLU A 418 -18.54 -18.76 18.79
N ASP A 419 -18.19 -19.75 19.63
CA ASP A 419 -18.14 -19.58 21.08
C ASP A 419 -16.81 -20.09 21.69
N ALA A 420 -15.90 -19.16 22.01
CA ALA A 420 -14.83 -19.39 22.99
C ALA A 420 -14.83 -18.26 24.03
N PRO A 421 -14.60 -18.57 25.32
CA PRO A 421 -14.90 -17.68 26.43
C PRO A 421 -14.02 -16.43 26.42
N LYS A 422 -14.68 -15.27 26.58
CA LYS A 422 -14.04 -13.95 26.63
C LYS A 422 -13.05 -13.90 27.80
N ALA A 423 -11.76 -13.76 27.50
CA ALA A 423 -10.75 -13.45 28.51
C ALA A 423 -11.03 -12.05 29.08
N VAL A 424 -11.52 -12.00 30.32
CA VAL A 424 -11.78 -10.75 31.05
C VAL A 424 -10.43 -10.12 31.42
N ILE A 425 -10.19 -8.90 30.96
CA ILE A 425 -9.02 -8.10 31.36
C ILE A 425 -9.09 -7.90 32.88
N PRO A 426 -8.07 -8.31 33.67
CA PRO A 426 -8.01 -7.93 35.07
C PRO A 426 -7.81 -6.40 35.14
N VAL A 427 -8.81 -5.69 35.66
CA VAL A 427 -8.67 -4.29 36.03
C VAL A 427 -7.56 -4.21 37.06
N ARG A 428 -6.48 -3.51 36.72
CA ARG A 428 -5.39 -3.25 37.66
C ARG A 428 -5.99 -2.41 38.79
N ALA A 429 -6.03 -2.96 40.00
CA ALA A 429 -6.29 -2.17 41.20
C ALA A 429 -5.11 -1.21 41.34
N ASP A 430 -5.39 0.08 41.14
CA ASP A 430 -4.44 1.13 41.43
C ASP A 430 -4.07 1.07 42.92
N ALA A 431 -2.79 1.19 43.21
CA ALA A 431 -2.25 1.10 44.55
C ALA A 431 -2.72 2.29 45.40
N GLU A 432 -3.86 2.16 46.07
CA GLU A 432 -4.19 2.93 47.25
C GLU A 432 -3.79 2.13 48.50
N GLY A 433 -2.96 2.75 49.35
CA GLY A 433 -2.84 2.34 50.75
C GLY A 433 -1.45 1.91 51.23
N VAL A 434 -0.46 2.80 51.18
CA VAL A 434 0.60 2.83 52.21
C VAL A 434 1.01 4.27 52.49
N ALA A 435 0.43 4.86 53.55
CA ALA A 435 1.13 5.69 54.55
C ALA A 435 0.09 6.31 55.51
N ALA A 436 -0.26 5.56 56.55
CA ALA A 436 -0.67 6.10 57.83
C ALA A 436 0.35 5.62 58.86
N ALA A 437 1.28 6.51 59.23
CA ALA A 437 2.04 6.60 60.48
C ALA A 437 3.07 7.72 60.33
#